data_AF-A0A350T1W0-F1
#
_entry.id   AF-A0A350T1W0-F1
#
_cell.length_a   1.000
_cell.length_b   1.000
_cell.length_c   1.000
_cell.angle_alpha   90.00
_cell.angle_beta   90.00
_cell.angle_gamma   90.00
#
_symmetry.space_group_name_H-M   'P 1'
#
loop_
_entity.id
_entity.type
_entity.pdbx_description
1 polymer ?
#
loop_
_entity_poly.entity_id
_entity_poly.type
_entity_poly.pdbx_seq_one_letter_code
_entity_poly.pdbx_strand_id
1 'polypeptide(L)'
;MAVDSAETSCSLCIEHAFATRTKGVALDAITSLRGQFGRGHEIIETAVAGLSPEQLHYRGEGSTIQSIAAIYSHTVLGEDGLLNGMARGQASLYDSGGWAAKTGIDGSKAGQLSDQTSDALREVDFAALREYAQTVYAETDAWLATLSEADLDRSIHISWMNTDMPLGQFIGSVVAWHTIHHGGEIAALTGVQGGHGLAF
;
A
#
# COMPACT_ATOMS: atom_id res chain seq x y z
N MET A 1 74.37 -28.12 -8.41
CA MET A 1 74.15 -27.35 -7.17
C MET A 1 73.00 -26.40 -7.44
N ALA A 2 71.81 -26.78 -6.99
CA ALA A 2 70.59 -25.99 -7.05
C ALA A 2 70.18 -25.66 -5.61
N VAL A 3 69.84 -24.41 -5.39
CA VAL A 3 69.18 -23.91 -4.19
C VAL A 3 67.70 -23.85 -4.52
N ASP A 4 66.85 -24.51 -3.74
CA ASP A 4 65.56 -23.93 -3.38
C ASP A 4 64.99 -24.57 -2.11
N SER A 5 64.03 -23.84 -1.56
CA SER A 5 63.69 -23.65 -0.17
C SER A 5 62.44 -24.42 0.25
N ALA A 6 62.17 -24.35 1.56
CA ALA A 6 61.24 -25.15 2.32
C ALA A 6 59.76 -24.84 2.04
N GLU A 7 58.90 -25.87 2.14
CA GLU A 7 57.54 -25.77 2.70
C GLU A 7 56.93 -27.17 2.86
N THR A 8 56.72 -27.63 4.10
CA THR A 8 55.80 -28.75 4.37
C THR A 8 55.20 -28.54 5.77
N SER A 9 54.15 -27.73 5.83
CA SER A 9 53.35 -27.55 7.05
C SER A 9 52.08 -28.41 6.97
N CYS A 10 52.08 -29.45 7.78
CA CYS A 10 50.97 -30.01 8.56
C CYS A 10 49.55 -29.68 8.08
N SER A 11 48.97 -30.60 7.29
CA SER A 11 47.53 -30.67 7.04
C SER A 11 46.90 -31.55 8.11
N LEU A 12 46.35 -30.96 9.18
CA LEU A 12 45.34 -31.54 10.08
C LEU A 12 44.94 -30.50 11.13
N CYS A 13 43.64 -30.44 11.43
CA CYS A 13 42.95 -29.59 12.42
C CYS A 13 42.33 -28.28 11.91
N ILE A 14 41.34 -28.33 11.02
CA ILE A 14 40.15 -27.45 11.12
C ILE A 14 38.91 -28.23 10.65
N GLU A 15 38.37 -29.09 11.52
CA GLU A 15 36.96 -29.47 11.48
C GLU A 15 36.27 -28.89 12.73
N HIS A 16 35.03 -28.43 12.54
CA HIS A 16 34.09 -27.93 13.54
C HIS A 16 34.09 -26.41 13.82
N ALA A 17 33.63 -25.66 12.81
CA ALA A 17 32.65 -24.61 13.05
C ALA A 17 31.63 -24.64 11.90
N PHE A 18 30.80 -25.68 11.85
CA PHE A 18 29.56 -25.61 11.08
C PHE A 18 28.71 -24.52 11.73
N ALA A 19 28.65 -23.38 11.05
CA ALA A 19 27.76 -22.29 11.37
C ALA A 19 26.37 -22.85 11.67
N THR A 20 25.91 -22.70 12.91
CA THR A 20 24.48 -22.66 13.18
C THR A 20 23.94 -21.46 12.41
N ARG A 21 23.51 -21.68 11.16
CA ARG A 21 22.51 -20.82 10.55
C ARG A 21 21.34 -20.87 11.49
N THR A 22 21.10 -19.79 12.22
CA THR A 22 19.73 -19.47 12.65
C THR A 22 18.85 -19.69 11.43
N LYS A 23 17.90 -20.63 11.51
CA LYS A 23 16.82 -20.71 10.53
C LYS A 23 16.16 -19.33 10.57
N GLY A 24 16.53 -18.46 9.64
CA GLY A 24 15.75 -17.25 9.38
C GLY A 24 14.33 -17.73 9.12
N VAL A 25 13.36 -17.09 9.76
CA VAL A 25 11.96 -17.29 9.42
C VAL A 25 11.87 -17.05 7.90
N ALA A 26 11.54 -18.09 7.13
CA ALA A 26 11.34 -17.92 5.71
C ALA A 26 10.19 -16.94 5.54
N LEU A 27 10.43 -15.80 4.88
CA LEU A 27 9.39 -14.85 4.56
C LEU A 27 8.43 -15.53 3.57
N ASP A 28 7.18 -15.71 3.98
CA ASP A 28 6.12 -16.16 3.07
C ASP A 28 5.50 -14.96 2.32
N ALA A 29 4.82 -15.27 1.21
CA ALA A 29 4.25 -14.26 0.33
C ALA A 29 3.18 -13.39 1.02
N ILE A 30 2.39 -13.98 1.93
CA ILE A 30 1.32 -13.27 2.65
C ILE A 30 1.93 -12.26 3.61
N THR A 31 2.96 -12.67 4.36
CA THR A 31 3.73 -11.78 5.23
C THR A 31 4.34 -10.62 4.43
N SER A 32 4.85 -10.88 3.22
CA SER A 32 5.35 -9.82 2.33
C SER A 32 4.24 -8.85 1.88
N LEU A 33 3.07 -9.37 1.46
CA LEU A 33 1.93 -8.55 1.03
C LEU A 33 1.40 -7.67 2.17
N ARG A 34 1.21 -8.24 3.37
CA ARG A 34 0.83 -7.48 4.57
C ARG A 34 1.84 -6.38 4.89
N GLY A 35 3.13 -6.70 4.80
CA GLY A 35 4.20 -5.72 4.96
C GLY A 35 4.12 -4.57 3.94
N GLN A 36 3.80 -4.86 2.68
CA GLN A 36 3.65 -3.81 1.64
C GLN A 36 2.48 -2.87 1.93
N PHE A 37 1.31 -3.40 2.28
CA PHE A 37 0.17 -2.57 2.70
C PHE A 37 0.51 -1.74 3.92
N GLY A 38 1.04 -2.35 4.99
CA GLY A 38 1.42 -1.63 6.21
C GLY A 38 2.37 -0.47 5.93
N ARG A 39 3.38 -0.67 5.06
CA ARG A 39 4.30 0.40 4.67
C ARG A 39 3.63 1.47 3.82
N GLY A 40 2.74 1.10 2.89
CA GLY A 40 1.96 2.04 2.10
C GLY A 40 1.07 2.92 2.99
N HIS A 41 0.35 2.30 3.92
CA HIS A 41 -0.51 2.99 4.90
C HIS A 41 0.31 3.93 5.79
N GLU A 42 1.44 3.48 6.33
CA GLU A 42 2.37 4.31 7.12
C GLU A 42 2.85 5.55 6.34
N ILE A 43 3.23 5.37 5.07
CA ILE A 43 3.68 6.47 4.20
C ILE A 43 2.57 7.50 4.03
N ILE A 44 1.36 7.05 3.67
CA ILE A 44 0.21 7.92 3.44
C ILE A 44 -0.13 8.69 4.73
N GLU A 45 -0.29 7.99 5.85
CA GLU A 45 -0.70 8.59 7.12
C GLU A 45 0.33 9.56 7.68
N THR A 46 1.62 9.26 7.50
CA THR A 46 2.70 10.17 7.90
C THR A 46 2.69 11.44 7.06
N ALA A 47 2.51 11.31 5.74
CA ALA A 47 2.52 12.46 4.84
C ALA A 47 1.32 13.39 5.07
N VAL A 48 0.13 12.86 5.38
CA VAL A 48 -1.04 13.70 5.67
C VAL A 48 -1.11 14.21 7.12
N ALA A 49 -0.21 13.75 7.99
CA ALA A 49 -0.21 14.13 9.40
C ALA A 49 0.04 15.63 9.57
N GLY A 50 -0.93 16.32 10.17
CA GLY A 50 -0.80 17.74 10.52
C GLY A 50 -0.97 18.72 9.36
N LEU A 51 -1.39 18.25 8.17
CA LEU A 51 -1.72 19.16 7.08
C LEU A 51 -2.98 19.98 7.41
N SER A 52 -2.95 21.27 7.03
CA SER A 52 -4.13 22.12 7.12
C SER A 52 -5.15 21.79 6.02
N PRO A 53 -6.42 22.19 6.17
CA PRO A 53 -7.42 22.07 5.11
C PRO A 53 -6.95 22.70 3.79
N GLU A 54 -6.28 23.86 3.84
CA GLU A 54 -5.74 24.52 2.65
C GLU A 54 -4.71 23.64 1.94
N GLN A 55 -3.82 22.97 2.69
CA GLN A 55 -2.81 22.08 2.12
C GLN A 55 -3.43 20.80 1.54
N LEU A 56 -4.43 20.23 2.22
CA LEU A 56 -5.15 19.04 1.78
C LEU A 56 -5.85 19.26 0.44
N HIS A 57 -6.41 20.45 0.24
CA HIS A 57 -7.20 20.82 -0.95
C HIS A 57 -6.45 21.71 -1.94
N TYR A 58 -5.15 21.92 -1.73
CA TYR A 58 -4.33 22.72 -2.63
C TYR A 58 -4.19 22.04 -3.98
N ARG A 59 -4.33 22.85 -5.04
CA ARG A 59 -3.97 22.50 -6.41
C ARG A 59 -3.32 23.73 -7.04
N GLY A 60 -2.11 23.57 -7.55
CA GLY A 60 -1.41 24.63 -8.27
C GLY A 60 -2.12 25.00 -9.56
N GLU A 61 -1.93 26.24 -10.01
CA GLU A 61 -2.41 26.68 -11.32
C GLU A 61 -1.79 25.79 -12.42
N GLY A 62 -2.63 25.28 -13.33
CA GLY A 62 -2.20 24.37 -14.39
C GLY A 62 -1.82 22.95 -13.93
N SER A 63 -1.99 22.60 -12.65
CA SER A 63 -1.70 21.26 -12.13
C SER A 63 -2.59 20.21 -12.77
N THR A 64 -1.99 19.22 -13.41
CA THR A 64 -2.66 17.99 -13.89
C THR A 64 -2.82 16.94 -12.79
N ILE A 65 -2.11 17.13 -11.66
CA ILE A 65 -2.21 16.30 -10.46
C ILE A 65 -3.36 16.82 -9.58
N GLN A 66 -4.09 15.89 -8.98
CA GLN A 66 -5.22 16.16 -8.10
C GLN A 66 -4.77 16.56 -6.68
N SER A 67 -5.70 17.06 -5.87
CA SER A 67 -5.38 17.46 -4.49
C SER A 67 -4.98 16.26 -3.61
N ILE A 68 -4.26 16.50 -2.50
CA ILE A 68 -3.90 15.44 -1.54
C ILE A 68 -5.15 14.72 -1.02
N ALA A 69 -6.21 15.46 -0.68
CA ALA A 69 -7.47 14.86 -0.23
C ALA A 69 -8.11 13.95 -1.30
N ALA A 70 -8.02 14.33 -2.58
CA ALA A 70 -8.53 13.53 -3.68
C ALA A 70 -7.76 12.24 -3.90
N ILE A 71 -6.43 12.33 -3.86
CA ILE A 71 -5.57 11.16 -4.00
C ILE A 71 -5.76 10.22 -2.81
N TYR A 72 -5.80 10.75 -1.59
CA TYR A 72 -6.07 9.97 -0.38
C TYR A 72 -7.41 9.22 -0.48
N SER A 73 -8.49 9.93 -0.81
CA SER A 73 -9.82 9.35 -0.99
C SER A 73 -9.81 8.25 -2.04
N HIS A 74 -9.24 8.53 -3.22
CA HIS A 74 -9.09 7.56 -4.31
C HIS A 74 -8.36 6.30 -3.86
N THR A 75 -7.24 6.44 -3.16
CA THR A 75 -6.43 5.30 -2.71
C THR A 75 -7.20 4.40 -1.76
N VAL A 76 -7.84 4.98 -0.73
CA VAL A 76 -8.53 4.19 0.30
C VAL A 76 -9.79 3.53 -0.24
N LEU A 77 -10.58 4.24 -1.05
CA LEU A 77 -11.75 3.65 -1.72
C LEU A 77 -11.36 2.60 -2.77
N GLY A 78 -10.22 2.80 -3.45
CA GLY A 78 -9.66 1.83 -4.37
C GLY A 78 -9.30 0.53 -3.66
N GLU A 79 -8.57 0.61 -2.53
CA GLU A 79 -8.22 -0.57 -1.73
C GLU A 79 -9.48 -1.33 -1.26
N ASP A 80 -10.46 -0.63 -0.69
CA ASP A 80 -11.72 -1.26 -0.25
C ASP A 80 -12.48 -1.91 -1.42
N GLY A 81 -12.72 -1.17 -2.50
CA GLY A 81 -13.46 -1.66 -3.65
C GLY A 81 -12.77 -2.85 -4.34
N LEU A 82 -11.44 -2.82 -4.45
CA LEU A 82 -10.69 -3.89 -5.09
C LEU A 82 -10.60 -5.14 -4.21
N LEU A 83 -10.41 -5.00 -2.90
CA LEU A 83 -10.28 -6.16 -2.01
C LEU A 83 -11.64 -6.69 -1.54
N ASN A 84 -12.52 -5.86 -1.00
CA ASN A 84 -13.84 -6.28 -0.53
C ASN A 84 -14.81 -6.50 -1.69
N GLY A 85 -14.92 -5.52 -2.58
CA GLY A 85 -15.81 -5.59 -3.74
C GLY A 85 -15.42 -6.69 -4.71
N MET A 86 -14.22 -6.58 -5.28
CA MET A 86 -13.78 -7.45 -6.38
C MET A 86 -13.19 -8.78 -5.90
N ALA A 87 -12.16 -8.76 -5.04
CA ALA A 87 -11.46 -10.01 -4.69
C ALA A 87 -12.30 -10.94 -3.82
N ARG A 88 -13.13 -10.38 -2.92
CA ARG A 88 -13.97 -11.13 -1.98
C ARG A 88 -15.43 -11.24 -2.43
N GLY A 89 -15.88 -10.43 -3.40
CA GLY A 89 -17.25 -10.50 -3.93
C GLY A 89 -18.31 -10.05 -2.92
N GLN A 90 -17.95 -9.19 -1.96
CA GLN A 90 -18.86 -8.68 -0.93
C GLN A 90 -19.06 -7.18 -1.07
N ALA A 91 -19.98 -6.61 -0.28
CA ALA A 91 -20.13 -5.15 -0.22
C ALA A 91 -18.82 -4.51 0.26
N SER A 92 -18.49 -3.34 -0.30
CA SER A 92 -17.41 -2.51 0.21
C SER A 92 -17.71 -2.11 1.66
N LEU A 93 -16.67 -1.82 2.44
CA LEU A 93 -16.83 -1.22 3.76
C LEU A 93 -17.47 0.15 3.65
N TYR A 94 -17.19 0.90 2.58
CA TYR A 94 -17.82 2.18 2.28
C TYR A 94 -19.35 2.08 2.28
N ASP A 95 -19.89 1.14 1.51
CA ASP A 95 -21.33 0.94 1.35
C ASP A 95 -21.96 0.33 2.59
N SER A 96 -21.37 -0.73 3.13
CA SER A 96 -21.92 -1.44 4.29
C SER A 96 -21.81 -0.65 5.60
N GLY A 97 -20.82 0.23 5.72
CA GLY A 97 -20.55 1.07 6.89
C GLY A 97 -21.23 2.44 6.87
N GLY A 98 -21.97 2.77 5.81
CA GLY A 98 -22.69 4.04 5.66
C GLY A 98 -21.76 5.25 5.58
N TRP A 99 -20.57 5.10 4.97
CA TRP A 99 -19.53 6.13 5.01
C TRP A 99 -19.82 7.35 4.13
N ALA A 100 -20.72 7.23 3.15
CA ALA A 100 -21.19 8.38 2.40
C ALA A 100 -21.79 9.47 3.30
N ALA A 101 -22.61 9.08 4.29
CA ALA A 101 -23.21 10.03 5.22
C ALA A 101 -22.20 10.58 6.24
N LYS A 102 -21.18 9.78 6.60
CA LYS A 102 -20.16 10.16 7.60
C LYS A 102 -19.10 11.09 7.02
N THR A 103 -18.65 10.81 5.81
CA THR A 103 -17.60 11.59 5.14
C THR A 103 -18.17 12.75 4.32
N GLY A 104 -19.42 12.65 3.87
CA GLY A 104 -20.02 13.60 2.92
C GLY A 104 -19.62 13.33 1.46
N ILE A 105 -18.86 12.26 1.20
CA ILE A 105 -18.51 11.84 -0.16
C ILE A 105 -19.73 11.16 -0.80
N ASP A 106 -20.14 11.64 -1.97
CA ASP A 106 -21.13 10.95 -2.78
C ASP A 106 -20.50 9.66 -3.34
N GLY A 107 -21.12 8.50 -3.06
CA GLY A 107 -20.65 7.20 -3.53
C GLY A 107 -20.48 7.10 -5.06
N SER A 108 -21.20 7.91 -5.84
CA SER A 108 -21.05 7.98 -7.31
C SER A 108 -19.79 8.72 -7.77
N LYS A 109 -19.21 9.56 -6.90
CA LYS A 109 -17.96 10.31 -7.13
C LYS A 109 -16.78 9.72 -6.38
N ALA A 110 -17.06 8.84 -5.44
CA ALA A 110 -16.07 8.23 -4.59
C ALA A 110 -15.09 7.40 -5.43
N GLY A 111 -13.79 7.55 -5.18
CA GLY A 111 -12.76 6.79 -5.89
C GLY A 111 -12.36 7.31 -7.28
N GLN A 112 -12.87 8.44 -7.77
CA GLN A 112 -12.43 9.00 -9.06
C GLN A 112 -11.38 10.11 -8.90
N LEU A 113 -10.30 10.06 -9.69
CA LEU A 113 -9.35 11.17 -9.79
C LEU A 113 -9.78 12.11 -10.92
N SER A 114 -10.49 13.17 -10.55
CA SER A 114 -10.95 14.19 -11.49
C SER A 114 -11.07 15.55 -10.81
N ASP A 115 -11.13 16.61 -11.62
CA ASP A 115 -11.34 17.97 -11.10
C ASP A 115 -12.63 18.08 -10.29
N GLN A 116 -13.71 17.48 -10.79
CA GLN A 116 -14.99 17.43 -10.10
C GLN A 116 -14.89 16.75 -8.72
N THR A 117 -14.11 15.68 -8.61
CA THR A 117 -13.93 14.98 -7.32
C THR A 117 -13.08 15.81 -6.37
N SER A 118 -12.00 16.43 -6.85
CA SER A 118 -11.20 17.37 -6.05
C SER A 118 -12.04 18.51 -5.48
N ASP A 119 -12.94 19.09 -6.29
CA ASP A 119 -13.82 20.18 -5.82
C ASP A 119 -14.87 19.67 -4.82
N ALA A 120 -15.46 18.51 -5.07
CA ALA A 120 -16.44 17.90 -4.17
C ALA A 120 -15.83 17.57 -2.79
N LEU A 121 -14.54 17.25 -2.74
CA LEU A 121 -13.85 16.90 -1.51
C LEU A 121 -13.53 18.10 -0.62
N ARG A 122 -13.67 19.35 -1.09
CA ARG A 122 -13.47 20.54 -0.24
C ARG A 122 -14.46 20.63 0.92
N GLU A 123 -15.64 20.02 0.76
CA GLU A 123 -16.72 20.01 1.74
C GLU A 123 -16.74 18.74 2.59
N VAL A 124 -15.73 17.87 2.44
CA VAL A 124 -15.69 16.54 3.06
C VAL A 124 -14.98 16.59 4.40
N ASP A 125 -15.50 15.82 5.36
CA ASP A 125 -14.85 15.63 6.64
C ASP A 125 -13.64 14.71 6.46
N PHE A 126 -12.46 15.32 6.33
CA PHE A 126 -11.21 14.58 6.15
C PHE A 126 -10.87 13.72 7.37
N ALA A 127 -11.28 14.10 8.58
CA ALA A 127 -11.06 13.27 9.77
C ALA A 127 -11.90 11.99 9.70
N ALA A 128 -13.17 12.10 9.31
CA ALA A 128 -14.03 10.94 9.07
C ALA A 128 -13.49 10.05 7.93
N LEU A 129 -12.91 10.65 6.89
CA LEU A 129 -12.25 9.90 5.81
C LEU A 129 -11.02 9.12 6.31
N ARG A 130 -10.26 9.69 7.26
CA ARG A 130 -9.15 8.97 7.91
C ARG A 130 -9.64 7.84 8.80
N GLU A 131 -10.74 8.02 9.54
CA GLU A 131 -11.36 6.92 10.31
C GLU A 131 -11.82 5.77 9.41
N TYR A 132 -12.40 6.09 8.25
CA TYR A 132 -12.72 5.12 7.23
C TYR A 132 -11.47 4.37 6.74
N ALA A 133 -10.38 5.09 6.45
CA ALA A 133 -9.13 4.48 6.04
C ALA A 133 -8.58 3.49 7.06
N GLN A 134 -8.58 3.84 8.35
CA GLN A 134 -8.16 2.93 9.41
C GLN A 134 -9.03 1.66 9.47
N THR A 135 -10.32 1.78 9.16
CA THR A 135 -11.22 0.63 9.06
C THR A 135 -10.85 -0.27 7.87
N VAL A 136 -10.56 0.33 6.71
CA VAL A 136 -10.11 -0.41 5.52
C VAL A 136 -8.78 -1.11 5.78
N TYR A 137 -7.80 -0.42 6.36
CA TYR A 137 -6.47 -0.96 6.64
C TYR A 137 -6.53 -2.16 7.57
N ALA A 138 -7.34 -2.07 8.63
CA ALA A 138 -7.55 -3.17 9.58
C ALA A 138 -8.22 -4.38 8.91
N GLU A 139 -9.23 -4.17 8.08
CA GLU A 139 -9.92 -5.25 7.35
C GLU A 139 -9.02 -5.90 6.30
N THR A 140 -8.21 -5.11 5.58
CA THR A 140 -7.21 -5.60 4.64
C THR A 140 -6.22 -6.53 5.35
N ASP A 141 -5.61 -6.07 6.45
CA ASP A 141 -4.64 -6.88 7.21
C ASP A 141 -5.28 -8.15 7.78
N ALA A 142 -6.47 -8.02 8.38
CA ALA A 142 -7.21 -9.14 8.95
C ALA A 142 -7.54 -10.19 7.88
N TRP A 143 -8.01 -9.77 6.71
CA TRP A 143 -8.32 -10.69 5.62
C TRP A 143 -7.07 -11.37 5.05
N LEU A 144 -6.00 -10.61 4.80
CA LEU A 144 -4.74 -11.19 4.31
C LEU A 144 -4.20 -12.25 5.26
N ALA A 145 -4.34 -12.06 6.57
CA ALA A 145 -3.93 -13.03 7.59
C ALA A 145 -4.72 -14.35 7.56
N THR A 146 -5.87 -14.41 6.87
CA THR A 146 -6.67 -15.63 6.71
C THR A 146 -6.31 -16.46 5.48
N LEU A 147 -5.58 -15.89 4.52
CA LEU A 147 -5.25 -16.55 3.27
C LEU A 147 -4.23 -17.68 3.50
N SER A 148 -4.28 -18.68 2.63
CA SER A 148 -3.22 -19.69 2.45
C SER A 148 -2.42 -19.40 1.19
N GLU A 149 -1.25 -20.02 1.02
CA GLU A 149 -0.47 -19.89 -0.22
C GLU A 149 -1.28 -20.36 -1.45
N ALA A 150 -2.08 -21.42 -1.31
CA ALA A 150 -2.92 -21.92 -2.40
C ALA A 150 -4.02 -20.93 -2.80
N ASP A 151 -4.50 -20.10 -1.87
CA ASP A 151 -5.47 -19.04 -2.20
C ASP A 151 -4.84 -17.97 -3.10
N LEU A 152 -3.53 -17.72 -2.99
CA LEU A 152 -2.84 -16.74 -3.83
C LEU A 152 -2.76 -17.17 -5.31
N ASP A 153 -2.82 -18.48 -5.57
CA ASP A 153 -2.78 -19.03 -6.93
C ASP A 153 -4.17 -19.05 -7.61
N ARG A 154 -5.26 -18.78 -6.86
CA ARG A 154 -6.60 -18.73 -7.45
C ARG A 154 -6.67 -17.62 -8.51
N SER A 155 -7.28 -17.92 -9.64
CA SER A 155 -7.46 -16.93 -10.70
C SER A 155 -8.52 -15.89 -10.34
N ILE A 156 -8.23 -14.61 -10.60
CA ILE A 156 -9.18 -13.52 -10.55
C ILE A 156 -9.27 -12.85 -11.92
N HIS A 157 -10.51 -12.60 -12.38
CA HIS A 157 -10.78 -11.91 -13.64
C HIS A 157 -10.85 -10.40 -13.43
N ILE A 158 -10.09 -9.64 -14.21
CA ILE A 158 -10.03 -8.18 -14.17
C ILE A 158 -10.66 -7.63 -15.44
N SER A 159 -11.91 -7.21 -15.35
CA SER A 159 -12.73 -6.84 -16.50
C SER A 159 -12.16 -5.67 -17.31
N TRP A 160 -11.63 -4.62 -16.65
CA TRP A 160 -11.08 -3.45 -17.35
C TRP A 160 -9.74 -3.71 -18.05
N MET A 161 -9.03 -4.76 -17.67
CA MET A 161 -7.83 -5.24 -18.36
C MET A 161 -8.12 -6.40 -19.31
N ASN A 162 -9.35 -6.93 -19.28
CA ASN A 162 -9.77 -8.14 -19.98
C ASN A 162 -8.75 -9.28 -19.83
N THR A 163 -8.33 -9.54 -18.60
CA THR A 163 -7.28 -10.52 -18.29
C THR A 163 -7.56 -11.24 -16.98
N ASP A 164 -7.03 -12.45 -16.86
CA ASP A 164 -7.02 -13.25 -15.64
C ASP A 164 -5.62 -13.24 -15.04
N MET A 165 -5.51 -13.15 -13.72
CA MET A 165 -4.23 -13.30 -13.03
C MET A 165 -4.39 -13.99 -11.67
N PRO A 166 -3.31 -14.55 -11.09
CA PRO A 166 -3.34 -15.07 -9.72
C PRO A 166 -3.72 -13.98 -8.72
N LEU A 167 -4.49 -14.33 -7.69
CA LEU A 167 -4.90 -13.42 -6.63
C LEU A 167 -3.70 -12.73 -5.98
N GLY A 168 -2.63 -13.47 -5.68
CA GLY A 168 -1.43 -12.89 -5.08
C GLY A 168 -0.81 -11.79 -5.94
N GLN A 169 -0.83 -11.98 -7.27
CA GLN A 169 -0.37 -10.97 -8.23
C GLN A 169 -1.30 -9.76 -8.26
N PHE A 170 -2.62 -9.97 -8.21
CA PHE A 170 -3.58 -8.88 -8.12
C PHE A 170 -3.38 -8.05 -6.84
N ILE A 171 -3.31 -8.71 -5.68
CA ILE A 171 -3.10 -8.05 -4.39
C ILE A 171 -1.80 -7.25 -4.38
N GLY A 172 -0.67 -7.85 -4.82
CA GLY A 172 0.63 -7.19 -4.78
C GLY A 172 0.83 -6.13 -5.86
N SER A 173 0.63 -6.51 -7.12
CA SER A 173 1.03 -5.68 -8.27
C SER A 173 -0.05 -4.70 -8.73
N VAL A 174 -1.30 -4.88 -8.31
CA VAL A 174 -2.38 -3.94 -8.59
C VAL A 174 -2.67 -3.13 -7.33
N VAL A 175 -3.07 -3.77 -6.24
CA VAL A 175 -3.61 -3.05 -5.07
C VAL A 175 -2.51 -2.47 -4.18
N ALA A 176 -1.58 -3.28 -3.67
CA ALA A 176 -0.52 -2.80 -2.79
C ALA A 176 0.41 -1.81 -3.52
N TRP A 177 0.75 -2.10 -4.78
CA TRP A 177 1.51 -1.17 -5.63
C TRP A 177 0.77 0.17 -5.82
N HIS A 178 -0.54 0.15 -6.08
CA HIS A 178 -1.38 1.36 -6.20
C HIS A 178 -1.35 2.18 -4.91
N THR A 179 -1.53 1.55 -3.74
CA THR A 179 -1.45 2.21 -2.44
C THR A 179 -0.08 2.88 -2.23
N ILE A 180 1.02 2.17 -2.48
CA ILE A 180 2.38 2.72 -2.31
C ILE A 180 2.67 3.83 -3.32
N HIS A 181 2.23 3.67 -4.58
CA HIS A 181 2.44 4.65 -5.64
C HIS A 181 1.79 6.00 -5.28
N HIS A 182 0.52 5.98 -4.88
CA HIS A 182 -0.17 7.19 -4.44
C HIS A 182 0.34 7.70 -3.08
N GLY A 183 0.86 6.83 -2.21
CA GLY A 183 1.57 7.26 -1.01
C GLY A 183 2.80 8.12 -1.34
N GLY A 184 3.58 7.73 -2.35
CA GLY A 184 4.68 8.55 -2.86
C GLY A 184 4.21 9.88 -3.47
N GLU A 185 3.10 9.86 -4.20
CA GLU A 185 2.48 11.07 -4.78
C GLU A 185 2.02 12.05 -3.69
N ILE A 186 1.30 11.56 -2.68
CA ILE A 186 0.85 12.36 -1.52
C ILE A 186 2.05 12.94 -0.77
N ALA A 187 3.08 12.13 -0.53
CA ALA A 187 4.29 12.59 0.15
C ALA A 187 5.04 13.67 -0.65
N ALA A 188 5.11 13.53 -1.98
CA ALA A 188 5.69 14.56 -2.84
C ALA A 188 4.89 15.87 -2.79
N LEU A 189 3.56 15.80 -2.92
CA LEU A 189 2.67 16.97 -2.82
C LEU A 189 2.72 17.64 -1.44
N THR A 190 2.90 16.86 -0.39
CA THR A 190 3.11 17.35 0.97
C THR A 190 4.43 18.10 1.07
N GLY A 191 5.51 17.52 0.56
CA GLY A 191 6.85 18.10 0.61
C GLY A 191 6.97 19.43 -0.14
N VAL A 192 6.37 19.54 -1.33
CA VAL A 192 6.39 20.82 -2.09
C VAL A 192 5.59 21.93 -1.42
N GLN A 193 4.68 21.59 -0.51
CA GLN A 193 3.92 22.53 0.32
C GLN A 193 4.59 22.82 1.68
N GLY A 194 5.82 22.34 1.89
CA GLY A 194 6.59 22.55 3.12
C GLY A 194 6.25 21.60 4.27
N GLY A 195 5.43 20.57 4.03
CA GLY A 195 5.17 19.50 4.98
C GLY A 195 6.26 18.42 4.97
N HIS A 196 6.08 17.38 5.79
CA HIS A 196 6.99 16.24 5.81
C HIS A 196 6.64 15.25 4.69
N GLY A 197 7.46 15.21 3.64
CA GLY A 197 7.39 14.19 2.59
C GLY A 197 7.94 12.83 3.04
N LEU A 198 8.40 12.01 2.10
CA LEU A 198 9.04 10.72 2.44
C LEU A 198 10.28 10.96 3.31
N ALA A 199 10.38 10.21 4.41
CA ALA A 199 11.43 10.38 5.42
C ALA A 199 12.69 9.52 5.17
N PHE A 200 12.89 9.03 3.94
CA PHE A 200 14.02 8.19 3.55
C PHE A 200 14.65 8.64 2.23
#